data_AF-A0A5Q4GH76-F1
#
_entry.id   AF-A0A5Q4GH76-F1
#
_cell.length_a   1.000
_cell.length_b   1.000
_cell.length_c   1.000
_cell.angle_alpha   90.00
_cell.angle_beta   90.00
_cell.angle_gamma   90.00
#
_symmetry.space_group_name_H-M   'P 1'
#
loop_
_entity.id
_entity.type
_entity.pdbx_description
1 polymer ?
#
loop_
_entity_poly.entity_id
_entity_poly.type
_entity_poly.pdbx_seq_one_letter_code
_entity_poly.pdbx_strand_id
1 'polypeptide(L)'
;MIVVLIFGLTACATTSTDPREGGLAGGMSGLSSGAYEERVREREDRLAELRATQATLEAESRELEDARSERQQLVDEERAELEQLNADLDELHARIDGLTAQLGEADVRVAEIRQRLTRLQHEMQNQQSALDALEGTGLGDTDEDLRRRQLVQQRDALRREFELLMELSLELAR
;
A
#
# COMPACT_ATOMS: atom_id res chain seq x y z
N MET A 1 29.87 -11.34 110.42
CA MET A 1 28.47 -10.90 110.20
C MET A 1 28.45 -10.15 108.88
N ILE A 2 27.99 -10.80 107.82
CA ILE A 2 27.92 -10.24 106.46
C ILE A 2 26.56 -9.55 106.34
N VAL A 3 26.54 -8.23 106.17
CA VAL A 3 25.33 -7.50 105.81
C VAL A 3 25.30 -7.37 104.30
N VAL A 4 24.53 -8.27 103.69
CA VAL A 4 24.04 -8.17 102.32
C VAL A 4 23.03 -7.02 102.28
N LEU A 5 23.36 -5.90 101.63
CA LEU A 5 22.36 -4.91 101.24
C LEU A 5 22.21 -4.95 99.71
N ILE A 6 21.07 -5.49 99.33
CA ILE A 6 20.58 -5.83 98.01
C ILE A 6 20.56 -4.58 97.11
N PHE A 7 21.39 -4.61 96.06
CA PHE A 7 21.22 -3.78 94.86
C PHE A 7 20.06 -4.38 94.05
N GLY A 8 18.84 -3.89 94.28
CA GLY A 8 17.63 -4.32 93.59
C GLY A 8 17.32 -3.44 92.38
N LEU A 9 17.83 -3.85 91.22
CA LEU A 9 17.22 -3.75 89.87
C LEU A 9 16.21 -2.62 89.64
N THR A 10 16.69 -1.47 89.18
CA THR A 10 15.87 -0.47 88.47
C THR A 10 16.49 -0.19 87.10
N ALA A 11 15.65 -0.22 86.05
CA ALA A 11 15.89 0.18 84.67
C ALA A 11 16.65 -0.86 83.79
N CYS A 12 16.19 -1.34 82.64
CA CYS A 12 15.03 -1.04 81.80
C CYS A 12 14.53 -2.34 81.15
N ALA A 13 13.32 -2.79 81.49
CA ALA A 13 12.54 -3.52 80.51
C ALA A 13 12.16 -2.50 79.44
N THR A 14 12.71 -2.62 78.23
CA THR A 14 12.17 -1.95 77.05
C THR A 14 10.76 -2.48 76.84
N THR A 15 9.77 -1.85 77.47
CA THR A 15 8.37 -2.23 77.31
C THR A 15 8.02 -1.92 75.86
N SER A 16 7.94 -2.98 75.03
CA SER A 16 7.44 -2.85 73.66
C SER A 16 6.02 -2.27 73.77
N THR A 17 5.83 -1.08 73.19
CA THR A 17 4.53 -0.39 73.08
C THR A 17 3.66 -1.01 71.98
N ASP A 18 4.09 -2.14 71.42
CA ASP A 18 3.28 -3.01 70.59
C ASP A 18 2.46 -3.96 71.49
N PRO A 19 1.12 -3.85 71.51
CA PRO A 19 0.26 -4.77 72.26
C PRO A 19 0.36 -6.23 71.80
N ARG A 20 0.93 -6.51 70.61
CA ARG A 20 1.20 -7.88 70.13
C ARG A 20 2.45 -8.50 70.75
N GLU A 21 3.39 -7.69 71.24
CA GLU A 21 4.65 -8.14 71.85
C GLU A 21 4.70 -7.88 73.37
N GLY A 22 4.07 -6.81 73.85
CA GLY A 22 4.09 -6.36 75.25
C GLY A 22 2.84 -6.71 76.09
N GLY A 23 1.85 -7.38 75.50
CA GLY A 23 0.60 -7.77 76.18
C GLY A 23 -0.24 -6.57 76.68
N LEU A 24 -1.14 -6.80 77.65
CA LEU A 24 -2.07 -5.79 78.17
C LEU A 24 -1.37 -4.56 78.79
N ALA A 25 -0.23 -4.75 79.46
CA ALA A 25 0.54 -3.66 80.06
C ALA A 25 1.23 -2.77 79.00
N GLY A 26 1.78 -3.37 77.93
CA GLY A 26 2.32 -2.63 76.78
C GLY A 26 1.24 -1.94 75.95
N GLY A 27 0.04 -2.53 75.89
CA GLY A 27 -1.14 -1.89 75.30
C GLY A 27 -1.58 -0.63 76.04
N MET A 28 -1.62 -0.65 77.38
CA MET A 28 -1.96 0.53 78.19
C MET A 28 -0.86 1.60 78.13
N SER A 29 0.43 1.23 78.14
CA SER A 29 1.50 2.22 77.96
C SER A 29 1.51 2.80 76.55
N GLY A 30 1.16 2.01 75.53
CA GLY A 30 0.97 2.46 74.15
C GLY A 30 -0.15 3.49 73.99
N LEU A 31 -1.24 3.35 74.76
CA LEU A 31 -2.34 4.33 74.81
C LEU A 31 -1.94 5.61 75.57
N SER A 32 -1.17 5.51 76.66
CA SER A 32 -0.74 6.70 77.41
C SER A 32 0.44 7.44 76.76
N SER A 33 1.21 6.78 75.90
CA SER A 33 2.41 7.33 75.23
C SER A 33 2.15 7.85 73.81
N GLY A 34 0.96 7.66 73.25
CA GLY A 34 0.60 8.10 71.89
C GLY A 34 1.07 7.16 70.77
N ALA A 35 1.68 6.01 71.10
CA ALA A 35 2.22 5.07 70.11
C ALA A 35 1.12 4.37 69.29
N TYR A 36 -0.12 4.29 69.80
CA TYR A 36 -1.25 3.78 69.03
C TYR A 36 -1.69 4.79 67.97
N GLU A 37 -1.87 6.05 68.35
CA GLU A 37 -2.24 7.15 67.47
C GLU A 37 -1.24 7.31 66.32
N GLU A 38 0.05 7.16 66.60
CA GLU A 38 1.10 7.24 65.57
C GLU A 38 0.95 6.12 64.51
N ARG A 39 0.69 4.88 64.93
CA ARG A 39 0.44 3.76 63.99
C ARG A 39 -0.87 3.89 63.23
N VAL A 40 -1.88 4.51 63.84
CA VAL A 40 -3.13 4.81 63.14
C VAL A 40 -2.85 5.84 62.05
N ARG A 41 -2.14 6.92 62.38
CA ARG A 41 -1.73 7.95 61.43
C ARG A 41 -0.90 7.38 60.29
N GLU A 42 0.11 6.56 60.58
CA GLU A 42 0.93 5.89 59.56
C GLU A 42 0.09 5.04 58.59
N ARG A 43 -0.91 4.31 59.11
CA ARG A 43 -1.82 3.52 58.26
C ARG A 43 -2.76 4.38 57.45
N GLU A 44 -3.26 5.48 58.02
CA GLU A 44 -4.10 6.44 57.32
C GLU A 44 -3.33 7.12 56.19
N ASP A 45 -2.09 7.55 56.45
CA ASP A 45 -1.18 8.13 55.48
C ASP A 45 -0.86 7.13 54.35
N ARG A 46 -0.52 5.89 54.70
CA ARG A 46 -0.28 4.82 53.72
C ARG A 46 -1.52 4.49 52.89
N LEU A 47 -2.71 4.50 53.49
CA LEU A 47 -3.96 4.29 52.78
C LEU A 47 -4.27 5.45 51.83
N ALA A 48 -3.99 6.69 52.24
CA ALA A 48 -4.12 7.86 51.39
C ALA A 48 -3.15 7.79 50.19
N GLU A 49 -1.90 7.39 50.41
CA GLU A 49 -0.91 7.19 49.35
C GLU A 49 -1.33 6.10 48.35
N LEU A 50 -1.82 4.95 48.85
CA LEU A 50 -2.32 3.86 47.99
C LEU A 50 -3.51 4.32 47.15
N ARG A 51 -4.44 5.09 47.73
CA ARG A 51 -5.58 5.65 46.98
C ARG A 51 -5.13 6.67 45.92
N ALA A 52 -4.14 7.51 46.24
CA ALA A 52 -3.58 8.45 45.28
C ALA A 52 -2.91 7.71 44.12
N THR A 53 -2.11 6.69 44.42
CA THR A 53 -1.48 5.83 43.41
C THR A 53 -2.52 5.12 42.54
N GLN A 54 -3.58 4.58 43.15
CA GLN A 54 -4.66 3.95 42.42
C GLN A 54 -5.36 4.92 41.47
N ALA A 55 -5.66 6.14 41.93
CA ALA A 55 -6.26 7.16 41.09
C ALA A 55 -5.36 7.54 39.89
N THR A 56 -4.05 7.64 40.10
CA THR A 56 -3.08 7.89 39.04
C THR A 56 -3.05 6.74 38.02
N LEU A 57 -2.94 5.50 38.49
CA LEU A 57 -2.92 4.33 37.60
C LEU A 57 -4.22 4.17 36.80
N GLU A 58 -5.37 4.47 37.41
CA GLU A 58 -6.64 4.48 36.70
C GLU A 58 -6.70 5.57 35.61
N ALA A 59 -6.10 6.73 35.85
CA ALA A 59 -5.98 7.79 34.84
C ALA A 59 -5.04 7.39 33.70
N GLU A 60 -3.86 6.86 34.02
CA GLU A 60 -2.89 6.37 33.03
C GLU A 60 -3.47 5.22 32.19
N SER A 61 -4.21 4.30 32.81
CA SER A 61 -4.88 3.21 32.08
C SER A 61 -5.88 3.72 31.06
N ARG A 62 -6.68 4.74 31.41
CA ARG A 62 -7.62 5.37 30.49
C ARG A 62 -6.90 6.06 29.33
N GLU A 63 -5.85 6.81 29.63
CA GLU A 63 -5.05 7.49 28.59
C GLU A 63 -4.41 6.48 27.62
N LEU A 64 -3.89 5.37 28.14
CA LEU A 64 -3.33 4.30 27.31
C LEU A 64 -4.38 3.59 26.46
N GLU A 65 -5.59 3.38 27.00
CA GLU A 65 -6.72 2.80 26.27
C GLU A 65 -7.17 3.73 25.13
N ASP A 66 -7.30 5.02 25.41
CA ASP A 66 -7.67 6.04 24.42
C ASP A 66 -6.62 6.12 23.31
N ALA A 67 -5.32 6.22 23.67
CA ALA A 67 -4.23 6.27 22.70
C ALA A 67 -4.09 4.97 21.89
N ARG A 68 -4.45 3.83 22.48
CA ARG A 68 -4.52 2.55 21.75
C ARG A 68 -5.68 2.54 20.75
N SER A 69 -6.85 3.04 21.16
CA SER A 69 -8.02 3.13 20.28
C SER A 69 -7.75 4.04 19.08
N GLU A 70 -7.16 5.21 19.32
CA GLU A 70 -6.77 6.15 18.25
C GLU A 70 -5.76 5.51 17.28
N ARG A 71 -4.71 4.88 17.81
CA ARG A 71 -3.75 4.16 16.96
C ARG A 71 -4.39 3.02 16.17
N GLN A 72 -5.37 2.32 16.73
CA GLN A 72 -6.07 1.25 16.02
C GLN A 72 -6.89 1.82 14.87
N GLN A 73 -7.60 2.94 15.07
CA GLN A 73 -8.34 3.63 14.02
C GLN A 73 -7.41 4.05 12.88
N LEU A 74 -6.26 4.65 13.20
CA LEU A 74 -5.27 5.04 12.19
C LEU A 74 -4.76 3.83 11.39
N VAL A 75 -4.47 2.72 12.05
CA VAL A 75 -4.04 1.49 11.36
C VAL A 75 -5.13 0.94 10.44
N ASP A 76 -6.40 1.02 10.83
CA ASP A 76 -7.51 0.56 10.01
C ASP A 76 -7.74 1.47 8.80
N GLU A 77 -7.57 2.80 8.96
CA GLU A 77 -7.61 3.78 7.87
C GLU A 77 -6.48 3.55 6.85
N GLU A 78 -5.24 3.43 7.32
CA GLU A 78 -4.07 3.17 6.48
C GLU A 78 -4.18 1.84 5.72
N ARG A 79 -4.78 0.81 6.34
CA ARG A 79 -5.06 -0.46 5.67
C ARG A 79 -6.08 -0.30 4.55
N ALA A 80 -7.13 0.46 4.77
CA ALA A 80 -8.13 0.73 3.74
C ALA A 80 -7.53 1.53 2.57
N GLU A 81 -6.65 2.50 2.85
CA GLU A 81 -5.92 3.25 1.81
C GLU A 81 -4.98 2.33 1.00
N LEU A 82 -4.25 1.44 1.67
CA LEU A 82 -3.40 0.45 0.99
C LEU A 82 -4.20 -0.51 0.11
N GLU A 83 -5.38 -0.95 0.56
CA GLU A 83 -6.27 -1.79 -0.27
C GLU A 83 -6.74 -1.05 -1.52
N GLN A 84 -7.10 0.23 -1.41
CA GLN A 84 -7.47 1.06 -2.56
C GLN A 84 -6.30 1.25 -3.52
N LEU A 85 -5.11 1.58 -3.01
CA LEU A 85 -3.93 1.76 -3.84
C LEU A 85 -3.55 0.48 -4.59
N ASN A 86 -3.68 -0.69 -3.95
CA ASN A 86 -3.45 -1.97 -4.61
C ASN A 86 -4.47 -2.22 -5.73
N ALA A 87 -5.75 -1.91 -5.50
CA ALA A 87 -6.78 -2.03 -6.55
C ALA A 87 -6.48 -1.11 -7.74
N ASP A 88 -6.06 0.13 -7.49
CA ASP A 88 -5.68 1.08 -8.53
C ASP A 88 -4.45 0.60 -9.32
N LEU A 89 -3.46 -0.01 -8.65
CA LEU A 89 -2.30 -0.62 -9.30
C LEU A 89 -2.69 -1.78 -10.21
N ASP A 90 -3.61 -2.64 -9.77
CA ASP A 90 -4.11 -3.75 -10.58
C ASP A 90 -4.86 -3.25 -11.81
N GLU A 91 -5.68 -2.21 -11.68
CA GLU A 91 -6.37 -1.57 -12.81
C GLU A 91 -5.37 -0.96 -13.81
N LEU A 92 -4.36 -0.26 -13.30
CA LEU A 92 -3.31 0.34 -14.14
C LEU A 92 -2.51 -0.74 -14.88
N HIS A 93 -2.16 -1.85 -14.23
CA HIS A 93 -1.51 -2.97 -14.90
C HIS A 93 -2.39 -3.57 -16.00
N ALA A 94 -3.67 -3.82 -15.74
CA ALA A 94 -4.60 -4.33 -16.74
C ALA A 94 -4.73 -3.38 -17.94
N ARG A 95 -4.72 -2.06 -17.68
CA ARG A 95 -4.74 -1.05 -18.73
C ARG A 95 -3.46 -1.04 -19.56
N ILE A 96 -2.30 -1.18 -18.92
CA ILE A 96 -1.01 -1.30 -19.61
C ILE A 96 -1.01 -2.54 -20.51
N ASP A 97 -1.40 -3.70 -19.99
CA ASP A 97 -1.47 -4.95 -20.75
C ASP A 97 -2.40 -4.80 -21.97
N GLY A 98 -3.57 -4.17 -21.78
CA GLY A 98 -4.50 -3.86 -22.86
C GLY A 98 -3.91 -2.94 -23.93
N LEU A 99 -3.19 -1.89 -23.53
CA LEU A 99 -2.51 -0.99 -24.46
C LEU A 99 -1.35 -1.68 -25.19
N THR A 100 -0.58 -2.53 -24.50
CA THR A 100 0.51 -3.31 -25.12
C THR A 100 -0.03 -4.29 -26.15
N ALA A 101 -1.16 -4.96 -25.87
CA ALA A 101 -1.82 -5.83 -26.84
C ALA A 101 -2.29 -5.03 -28.08
N GLN A 102 -2.91 -3.87 -27.88
CA GLN A 102 -3.34 -2.99 -28.97
C GLN A 102 -2.17 -2.49 -29.83
N LEU A 103 -1.04 -2.15 -29.20
CA LEU A 103 0.18 -1.77 -29.91
C LEU A 103 0.69 -2.93 -30.78
N GLY A 104 0.73 -4.14 -30.23
CA GLY A 104 1.12 -5.34 -30.98
C GLY A 104 0.22 -5.63 -32.18
N GLU A 105 -1.10 -5.47 -32.03
CA GLU A 105 -2.03 -5.57 -33.15
C GLU A 105 -1.79 -4.49 -34.21
N ALA A 106 -1.56 -3.25 -33.79
CA ALA A 106 -1.26 -2.15 -34.69
C ALA A 106 0.02 -2.41 -35.50
N ASP A 107 1.08 -2.91 -34.85
CA ASP A 107 2.34 -3.29 -35.51
C ASP A 107 2.12 -4.36 -36.59
N VAL A 108 1.31 -5.38 -36.30
CA VAL A 108 0.95 -6.41 -37.28
C VAL A 108 0.20 -5.81 -38.48
N ARG A 109 -0.77 -4.92 -38.24
CA ARG A 109 -1.52 -4.24 -39.31
C ARG A 109 -0.60 -3.38 -40.18
N VAL A 110 0.32 -2.63 -39.57
CA VAL A 110 1.32 -1.83 -40.29
C VAL A 110 2.22 -2.73 -41.15
N ALA A 111 2.67 -3.87 -40.62
CA ALA A 111 3.47 -4.83 -41.38
C ALA A 111 2.71 -5.39 -42.59
N GLU A 112 1.43 -5.72 -42.43
CA GLU A 112 0.56 -6.20 -43.51
C GLU A 112 0.38 -5.14 -44.60
N ILE A 113 0.07 -3.89 -44.22
CA ILE A 113 -0.08 -2.77 -45.16
C ILE A 113 1.21 -2.56 -45.95
N ARG A 114 2.38 -2.61 -45.29
CA ARG A 114 3.69 -2.51 -45.97
C ARG A 114 3.89 -3.63 -46.99
N GLN A 115 3.56 -4.86 -46.64
CA GLN A 115 3.68 -5.99 -47.57
C GLN A 115 2.76 -5.83 -48.78
N ARG A 116 1.51 -5.39 -48.57
CA ARG A 116 0.57 -5.11 -49.66
C ARG A 116 1.08 -4.00 -50.56
N LEU A 117 1.65 -2.94 -50.00
CA LEU A 117 2.24 -1.83 -50.74
C LEU A 117 3.37 -2.31 -51.68
N THR A 118 4.28 -3.14 -51.16
CA THR A 118 5.36 -3.73 -51.97
C THR A 118 4.83 -4.61 -53.09
N ARG A 119 3.79 -5.42 -52.81
CA ARG A 119 3.16 -6.26 -53.84
C ARG A 119 2.51 -5.43 -54.94
N LEU A 120 1.70 -4.43 -54.58
CA LEU A 120 1.07 -3.52 -55.53
C LEU A 120 2.10 -2.79 -56.39
N GLN A 121 3.21 -2.36 -55.78
CA GLN A 121 4.30 -1.72 -56.52
C GLN A 121 4.91 -2.64 -57.58
N HIS A 122 5.15 -3.92 -57.25
CA HIS A 122 5.64 -4.90 -58.22
C HIS A 122 4.62 -5.21 -59.32
N GLU A 123 3.33 -5.33 -58.98
CA GLU A 123 2.26 -5.54 -59.97
C GLU A 123 2.17 -4.37 -60.95
N MET A 124 2.25 -3.13 -60.46
CA MET A 124 2.29 -1.93 -61.30
C MET A 124 3.52 -1.91 -62.23
N GLN A 125 4.70 -2.28 -61.73
CA GLN A 125 5.91 -2.37 -62.55
C GLN A 125 5.76 -3.42 -63.66
N ASN A 126 5.26 -4.61 -63.31
CA ASN A 126 5.03 -5.68 -64.28
C ASN A 126 4.03 -5.28 -65.36
N GLN A 127 2.93 -4.61 -64.97
CA GLN A 127 1.95 -4.10 -65.93
C GLN A 127 2.52 -3.00 -66.82
N GLN A 128 3.35 -2.10 -66.28
CA GLN A 128 4.01 -1.08 -67.08
C GLN A 128 4.93 -1.72 -68.12
N SER A 129 5.76 -2.70 -67.73
CA SER A 129 6.62 -3.42 -68.68
C SER A 129 5.82 -4.19 -69.73
N ALA A 130 4.66 -4.75 -69.38
CA ALA A 130 3.77 -5.40 -70.34
C ALA A 130 3.20 -4.39 -71.35
N LEU A 131 2.76 -3.22 -70.89
CA LEU A 131 2.30 -2.13 -71.75
C LEU A 131 3.40 -1.62 -72.69
N ASP A 132 4.62 -1.42 -72.17
CA ASP A 132 5.78 -0.98 -72.97
C ASP A 132 6.13 -2.01 -74.05
N ALA A 133 6.06 -3.31 -73.75
CA ALA A 133 6.28 -4.37 -74.72
C ALA A 133 5.21 -4.38 -75.83
N LEU A 134 3.94 -4.16 -75.48
CA LEU A 134 2.81 -3.99 -76.42
C LEU A 134 2.89 -2.68 -77.24
N GLU A 135 3.73 -1.73 -76.84
CA GLU A 135 4.00 -0.51 -77.62
C GLU A 135 5.16 -0.68 -78.58
N GLY A 136 6.15 -1.51 -78.22
CA GLY A 136 7.27 -1.85 -79.08
C GLY A 136 6.93 -2.76 -80.27
N THR A 137 5.80 -3.47 -80.27
CA THR A 137 5.42 -4.41 -81.35
C THR A 137 4.88 -3.74 -82.62
N GLY A 138 4.49 -2.45 -82.56
CA GLY A 138 4.30 -1.58 -83.74
C GLY A 138 3.21 -1.98 -84.76
N LEU A 139 2.42 -3.03 -84.52
CA LEU A 139 1.36 -3.50 -85.41
C LEU A 139 0.07 -3.69 -84.60
N GLY A 140 -0.70 -2.61 -84.46
CA GLY A 140 -1.96 -2.62 -83.72
C GLY A 140 -3.04 -3.44 -84.44
N ASP A 141 -3.18 -4.69 -84.04
CA ASP A 141 -4.40 -5.48 -84.28
C ASP A 141 -5.46 -5.12 -83.22
N THR A 142 -6.74 -5.28 -83.57
CA THR A 142 -7.90 -4.99 -82.72
C THR A 142 -7.87 -5.73 -81.37
N ASP A 143 -7.29 -6.92 -81.33
CA ASP A 143 -7.09 -7.71 -80.10
C ASP A 143 -5.98 -7.13 -79.20
N GLU A 144 -4.88 -6.61 -79.77
CA GLU A 144 -3.82 -5.96 -79.00
C GLU A 144 -4.30 -4.64 -78.38
N ASP A 145 -5.12 -3.89 -79.11
CA ASP A 145 -5.76 -2.65 -78.63
C ASP A 145 -6.75 -2.89 -77.48
N LEU A 146 -7.50 -3.99 -77.54
CA LEU A 146 -8.40 -4.39 -76.45
C LEU A 146 -7.60 -4.75 -75.20
N ARG A 147 -6.53 -5.53 -75.37
CA ARG A 147 -5.65 -5.96 -74.27
C ARG A 147 -4.89 -4.79 -73.63
N ARG A 148 -4.41 -3.84 -74.45
CA ARG A 148 -3.82 -2.58 -73.97
C ARG A 148 -4.80 -1.81 -73.09
N ARG A 149 -6.05 -1.62 -73.55
CA ARG A 149 -7.08 -0.92 -72.76
C ARG A 149 -7.38 -1.61 -71.43
N GLN A 150 -7.46 -2.93 -71.42
CA GLN A 150 -7.66 -3.71 -70.19
C GLN A 150 -6.51 -3.53 -69.19
N LEU A 151 -5.26 -3.60 -69.66
CA LEU A 151 -4.08 -3.41 -68.81
C LEU A 151 -3.99 -1.99 -68.24
N VAL A 152 -4.34 -0.97 -69.04
CA VAL A 152 -4.42 0.43 -68.56
C VAL A 152 -5.47 0.57 -67.46
N GLN A 153 -6.66 -0.01 -67.64
CA GLN A 153 -7.71 0.03 -66.61
C GLN A 153 -7.30 -0.67 -65.32
N GLN A 154 -6.62 -1.82 -65.43
CA GLN A 154 -6.11 -2.55 -64.28
C GLN A 154 -5.03 -1.75 -63.54
N ARG A 155 -4.09 -1.14 -64.26
CA ARG A 155 -3.06 -0.26 -63.67
C ARG A 155 -3.67 0.91 -62.92
N ASP A 156 -4.65 1.57 -63.53
CA ASP A 156 -5.31 2.72 -62.91
C ASP A 156 -6.11 2.31 -61.66
N ALA A 157 -6.67 1.09 -61.63
CA ALA A 157 -7.29 0.53 -60.45
C ALA A 157 -6.27 0.27 -59.32
N LEU A 158 -5.14 -0.37 -59.63
CA LEU A 158 -4.08 -0.63 -58.65
C LEU A 158 -3.48 0.66 -58.09
N ARG A 159 -3.32 1.69 -58.93
CA ARG A 159 -2.83 3.00 -58.50
C ARG A 159 -3.75 3.65 -57.47
N ARG A 160 -5.07 3.56 -57.67
CA ARG A 160 -6.04 4.07 -56.69
C ARG A 160 -5.98 3.30 -55.36
N GLU A 161 -5.84 1.97 -55.41
CA GLU A 161 -5.68 1.17 -54.18
C GLU A 161 -4.39 1.55 -53.43
N PHE A 162 -3.28 1.74 -54.16
CA PHE A 162 -2.02 2.19 -53.58
C PHE A 162 -2.15 3.57 -52.90
N GLU A 163 -2.78 4.54 -53.55
CA GLU A 163 -3.00 5.88 -53.02
C GLU A 163 -3.85 5.84 -51.73
N LEU A 164 -4.93 5.03 -51.71
CA LEU A 164 -5.78 4.84 -50.52
C LEU A 164 -5.02 4.18 -49.35
N LEU A 165 -4.19 3.17 -49.63
CA LEU A 165 -3.39 2.51 -48.59
C LEU A 165 -2.30 3.43 -48.02
N MET A 166 -1.71 4.28 -48.86
CA MET A 166 -0.75 5.29 -48.42
C MET A 166 -1.41 6.32 -47.49
N GLU A 167 -2.60 6.78 -47.82
CA GLU A 167 -3.38 7.70 -46.99
C GLU A 167 -3.71 7.07 -45.63
N LEU A 168 -4.23 5.85 -45.62
CA LEU A 168 -4.51 5.10 -44.38
C LEU A 168 -3.25 4.90 -43.51
N SER A 169 -2.10 4.66 -44.14
CA SER A 169 -0.82 4.49 -43.43
C SER A 169 -0.33 5.78 -42.77
N LEU A 170 -0.62 6.94 -43.36
CA LEU A 170 -0.29 8.25 -42.81
C LEU A 170 -1.22 8.64 -41.66
N GLU A 171 -2.49 8.24 -41.71
CA GLU A 171 -3.44 8.42 -40.61
C GLU A 171 -3.08 7.57 -39.40
N LEU A 172 -2.66 6.31 -39.62
CA LEU A 172 -2.22 5.41 -38.56
C LEU A 172 -0.88 5.82 -37.90
N ALA A 173 -0.10 6.69 -38.54
CA ALA A 173 1.19 7.16 -38.05
C ALA A 173 1.13 8.50 -37.29
N ARG A 174 -0.05 9.14 -37.21
CA ARG A 174 -0.31 10.38 -36.47
C ARG A 174 -0.88 10.09 -35.08
#